data_AF-A0A6A3JVZ3-F1
#
_entry.id   AF-A0A6A3JVZ3-F1
#
_cell.length_a   1.000
_cell.length_b   1.000
_cell.length_c   1.000
_cell.angle_alpha   90.00
_cell.angle_beta   90.00
_cell.angle_gamma   90.00
#
_symmetry.space_group_name_H-M   'P 1'
#
loop_
_entity.id
_entity.type
_entity.pdbx_description
1 polymer ?
#
loop_
_entity_poly.entity_id
_entity_poly.type
_entity_poly.pdbx_seq_one_letter_code
_entity_poly.pdbx_strand_id
1 'polypeptide(L)'
;MVEENSEQEARLRESVKRVIKMKLQLGLYDNPVPGEKYVSMVGNDKDKETALNMAQESVLLKNDDDVLPLPKGASVFLTGHSADNVGYLCGGWTLI
;
A
#
# COMPACT_ATOMS: atom_id res chain seq x y z
N MET A 1 -28.12 22.41 17.61
CA MET A 1 -27.13 21.38 18.03
C MET A 1 -25.77 21.96 18.44
N VAL A 2 -24.95 22.52 17.53
CA VAL A 2 -23.63 23.09 17.93
C VAL A 2 -23.76 24.47 18.57
N GLU A 3 -24.61 25.35 18.02
CA GLU A 3 -24.81 26.72 18.53
C GLU A 3 -25.43 26.78 19.93
N GLU A 4 -26.04 25.67 20.38
CA GLU A 4 -26.74 25.57 21.66
C GLU A 4 -25.87 24.89 22.75
N ASN A 5 -24.65 24.42 22.42
CA ASN A 5 -23.78 23.69 23.34
C ASN A 5 -22.30 24.12 23.19
N SER A 6 -21.83 24.92 24.15
CA SER A 6 -20.46 25.49 24.17
C SER A 6 -19.35 24.44 24.27
N GLU A 7 -19.61 23.29 24.90
CA GLU A 7 -18.65 22.20 24.99
C GLU A 7 -18.45 21.51 23.63
N GLN A 8 -19.54 21.31 22.88
CA GLN A 8 -19.49 20.80 21.50
C GLN A 8 -18.78 21.79 20.56
N GLU A 9 -19.03 23.10 20.72
CA GLU A 9 -18.32 24.12 19.95
C GLU A 9 -16.81 24.10 20.23
N ALA A 10 -16.39 23.97 21.50
CA ALA A 10 -14.97 23.87 21.85
C ALA A 10 -14.31 22.62 21.23
N ARG A 11 -14.98 21.47 21.28
CA ARG A 11 -14.48 20.22 20.66
C ARG A 11 -14.41 20.34 19.13
N LEU A 12 -15.37 21.00 18.50
CA LEU A 12 -15.35 21.31 17.06
C LEU A 12 -14.16 22.20 16.71
N ARG A 13 -13.96 23.32 17.43
CA ARG A 13 -12.84 24.24 17.20
C ARG A 13 -11.49 23.53 17.30
N GLU A 14 -11.31 22.66 18.28
CA GLU A 14 -10.08 21.87 18.42
C GLU A 14 -9.87 20.88 17.26
N SER A 15 -10.94 20.22 16.79
CA SER A 15 -10.86 19.33 15.61
C SER A 15 -10.55 20.11 14.33
N VAL A 16 -11.19 21.26 14.12
CA VAL A 16 -10.93 22.15 12.97
C VAL A 16 -9.50 22.67 13.00
N LYS A 17 -8.97 23.07 14.16
CA LYS A 17 -7.55 23.46 14.31
C LYS A 17 -6.60 22.35 13.86
N ARG A 18 -6.85 21.09 14.24
CA ARG A 18 -6.01 19.94 13.81
C ARG A 18 -6.03 19.74 12.28
N VAL A 19 -7.22 19.80 11.67
CA VAL A 19 -7.37 19.66 10.22
C VAL A 19 -6.68 20.81 9.47
N ILE A 20 -6.89 22.06 9.90
CA ILE A 20 -6.28 23.24 9.28
C ILE A 20 -4.76 23.21 9.45
N LYS A 21 -4.26 22.87 10.65
CA LYS A 21 -2.83 22.74 10.91
C LYS A 21 -2.17 21.73 9.96
N MET A 22 -2.77 20.55 9.77
CA MET A 22 -2.25 19.55 8.84
C MET A 22 -2.24 20.08 7.40
N LYS A 23 -3.33 20.72 6.94
CA LYS A 23 -3.40 21.32 5.59
C LYS A 23 -2.32 22.38 5.35
N LEU A 24 -2.04 23.21 6.37
CA LEU A 24 -0.95 24.20 6.31
C LEU A 24 0.43 23.51 6.26
N GLN A 25 0.66 22.49 7.09
CA GLN A 25 1.93 21.75 7.10
C GLN A 25 2.20 21.02 5.77
N LEU A 26 1.14 20.55 5.10
CA LEU A 26 1.23 19.93 3.78
C LEU A 26 1.28 20.96 2.63
N GLY A 27 1.20 22.27 2.91
CA GLY A 27 1.22 23.31 1.88
C GLY A 27 -0.04 23.34 0.99
N LEU A 28 -1.15 22.75 1.43
CA LEU A 28 -2.35 22.57 0.60
C LEU A 28 -3.15 23.86 0.37
N TYR A 29 -2.83 24.95 1.06
CA TYR A 29 -3.39 26.27 0.77
C TYR A 29 -2.70 26.94 -0.43
N ASP A 30 -1.40 26.68 -0.62
CA ASP A 30 -0.63 27.22 -1.74
C ASP A 30 -0.72 26.31 -2.98
N ASN A 31 -0.71 25.00 -2.77
CA ASN A 31 -0.88 23.99 -3.81
C ASN A 31 -1.95 22.96 -3.40
N PRO A 32 -3.21 23.16 -3.78
CA PRO A 32 -4.32 22.34 -3.29
C PRO A 32 -4.35 20.92 -3.87
N VAL A 33 -3.71 20.69 -5.02
CA VAL A 33 -3.69 19.38 -5.71
C VAL A 33 -2.27 19.08 -6.20
N PRO A 34 -1.33 18.79 -5.30
CA PRO A 34 0.03 18.43 -5.69
C PRO A 34 0.03 17.05 -6.35
N GLY A 35 0.88 16.83 -7.36
CA GLY A 35 1.17 15.48 -7.86
C GLY A 35 1.16 15.28 -9.36
N GLU A 36 0.59 16.22 -10.13
CA GLU A 36 0.43 16.08 -11.60
C GLU A 36 1.73 15.69 -12.32
N LYS A 37 2.85 16.34 -11.96
CA LYS A 37 4.17 16.07 -12.55
C LYS A 37 4.73 14.67 -12.28
N TYR A 38 4.16 13.91 -11.34
CA TYR A 38 4.62 12.58 -10.94
C TYR A 38 3.76 11.45 -11.51
N VAL A 39 2.71 11.75 -12.27
CA VAL A 39 1.81 10.72 -12.82
C VAL A 39 2.58 9.69 -13.66
N SER A 40 3.56 10.12 -14.44
CA SER A 40 4.41 9.22 -15.24
C SER A 40 5.32 8.31 -14.40
N MET A 41 5.51 8.60 -13.11
CA MET A 41 6.32 7.78 -12.22
C MET A 41 5.50 6.65 -11.58
N VAL A 42 4.17 6.65 -11.68
CA VAL A 42 3.33 5.61 -11.07
C VAL A 42 3.63 4.25 -11.72
N GLY A 43 4.03 3.27 -10.91
CA GLY A 43 4.33 1.92 -11.39
C GLY A 43 5.59 1.84 -12.25
N ASN A 44 6.54 2.76 -12.05
CA ASN A 44 7.82 2.73 -12.72
C ASN A 44 8.64 1.47 -12.34
N ASP A 45 9.69 1.18 -13.10
CA ASP A 45 10.47 -0.05 -12.92
C ASP A 45 11.21 -0.12 -11.58
N LYS A 46 11.59 1.03 -11.02
CA LYS A 46 12.23 1.10 -9.70
C LYS A 46 11.26 0.73 -8.58
N ASP A 47 10.01 1.17 -8.67
CA ASP A 47 8.96 0.82 -7.71
C ASP A 47 8.66 -0.68 -7.81
N LYS A 48 8.60 -1.24 -9.03
CA LYS A 48 8.41 -2.68 -9.27
C LYS A 48 9.56 -3.51 -8.72
N GLU A 49 10.81 -3.09 -8.94
CA GLU A 49 12.00 -3.74 -8.39
C GLU A 49 11.97 -3.74 -6.86
N THR A 50 11.62 -2.60 -6.26
CA THR A 50 11.50 -2.48 -4.80
C THR A 50 10.42 -3.42 -4.26
N ALA A 51 9.25 -3.48 -4.92
CA ALA A 51 8.16 -4.38 -4.55
C ALA A 51 8.56 -5.86 -4.69
N LEU A 52 9.30 -6.21 -5.75
CA LEU A 52 9.81 -7.56 -5.96
C LEU A 52 10.80 -7.98 -4.87
N ASN A 53 11.73 -7.09 -4.52
CA ASN A 53 12.70 -7.35 -3.45
C ASN A 53 11.99 -7.61 -2.12
N MET A 54 10.99 -6.79 -1.76
CA MET A 54 10.19 -7.02 -0.56
C MET A 54 9.42 -8.34 -0.60
N ALA A 55 8.89 -8.74 -1.76
CA ALA A 55 8.19 -10.01 -1.90
C ALA A 55 9.13 -11.23 -1.77
N GLN A 56 10.39 -11.08 -2.16
CA GLN A 56 11.41 -12.13 -2.05
C GLN A 56 11.91 -12.34 -0.61
N GLU A 57 11.74 -11.37 0.28
CA GLU A 57 12.02 -11.48 1.73
C GLU A 57 11.00 -12.36 2.48
N SER A 58 10.69 -13.52 1.90
CA SER A 58 9.73 -14.49 2.42
C SER A 58 10.30 -15.38 3.53
N VAL A 59 9.41 -15.95 4.35
CA VAL A 59 9.76 -16.88 5.43
C VAL A 59 9.57 -18.32 4.98
N LEU A 60 10.63 -19.13 5.07
CA LEU A 60 10.58 -20.57 4.81
C LEU A 60 10.19 -21.31 6.09
N LEU A 61 9.00 -21.92 6.12
CA LEU A 61 8.49 -22.63 7.30
C LEU A 61 8.99 -24.08 7.40
N LYS A 62 9.25 -24.73 6.26
CA LYS A 62 9.62 -26.14 6.20
C LYS A 62 10.42 -26.44 4.92
N ASN A 63 11.51 -27.21 5.06
CA ASN A 63 12.33 -27.70 3.94
C ASN A 63 13.04 -29.01 4.35
N ASP A 64 12.28 -30.11 4.43
CA ASP A 64 12.86 -31.42 4.71
C ASP A 64 13.67 -31.89 3.48
N ASP A 65 14.77 -32.60 3.70
CA ASP A 65 15.62 -33.18 2.66
C ASP A 65 16.17 -32.17 1.62
N ASP A 66 16.25 -30.88 1.99
CA ASP A 66 16.80 -29.80 1.16
C ASP A 66 16.18 -29.72 -0.26
N VAL A 67 14.87 -29.97 -0.36
CA VAL A 67 14.13 -29.96 -1.64
C VAL A 67 14.22 -28.60 -2.36
N LEU A 68 14.24 -27.51 -1.60
CA LEU A 68 14.46 -26.16 -2.12
C LEU A 68 15.93 -25.73 -1.94
N PRO A 69 16.53 -25.03 -2.93
CA PRO A 69 15.91 -24.50 -4.15
C PRO A 69 15.77 -25.53 -5.28
N LEU A 70 14.74 -25.37 -6.11
CA LEU A 70 14.54 -26.24 -7.28
C LEU A 70 15.65 -26.05 -8.34
N PRO A 71 16.12 -27.12 -8.99
CA PRO A 71 17.03 -27.02 -10.12
C PRO A 71 16.42 -26.23 -11.29
N LYS A 72 17.19 -25.36 -11.95
CA LYS A 72 16.72 -24.48 -13.04
C LYS A 72 16.07 -25.21 -14.24
N GLY A 73 16.38 -26.49 -14.43
CA GLY A 73 15.84 -27.31 -15.53
C GLY A 73 14.82 -28.36 -15.07
N ALA A 74 14.35 -28.31 -13.82
CA ALA A 74 13.39 -29.27 -13.33
C ALA A 74 12.05 -29.16 -14.10
N SER A 75 11.46 -30.30 -14.44
CA SER A 75 10.08 -30.35 -14.91
C SER A 75 9.16 -30.26 -13.70
N VAL A 76 8.34 -29.21 -13.62
CA VAL A 76 7.46 -28.93 -12.49
C VAL A 76 6.00 -29.05 -12.92
N PHE A 77 5.20 -29.80 -12.16
CA PHE A 77 3.75 -29.76 -12.29
C PHE A 77 3.18 -28.70 -11.35
N LEU A 78 2.64 -27.62 -11.91
CA LEU A 78 2.04 -26.52 -11.17
C LEU A 78 0.52 -26.74 -11.03
N THR A 79 0.01 -26.70 -9.80
CA THR A 79 -1.41 -26.94 -9.49
C THR A 79 -1.88 -26.06 -8.33
N GLY A 80 -3.20 -25.97 -8.14
CA GLY A 80 -3.86 -25.17 -7.09
C GLY A 80 -4.62 -23.96 -7.65
N HIS A 81 -5.68 -23.53 -6.95
CA HIS A 81 -6.61 -22.51 -7.44
C HIS A 81 -5.99 -21.10 -7.55
N SER A 82 -4.86 -20.85 -6.88
CA SER A 82 -4.16 -19.56 -6.88
C SER A 82 -2.94 -19.51 -7.79
N ALA A 83 -2.63 -20.60 -8.50
CA ALA A 83 -1.38 -20.73 -9.24
C ALA A 83 -1.19 -19.67 -10.34
N ASP A 84 -2.29 -19.21 -10.95
CA ASP A 84 -2.29 -18.17 -11.99
C ASP A 84 -3.39 -17.13 -11.70
N ASN A 85 -3.33 -16.52 -10.51
CA ASN A 85 -4.31 -15.50 -10.11
C ASN A 85 -3.65 -14.38 -9.30
N VAL A 86 -3.38 -13.25 -9.97
CA VAL A 86 -2.80 -12.06 -9.32
C VAL A 86 -3.72 -11.46 -8.26
N GLY A 87 -5.04 -11.63 -8.38
CA GLY A 87 -5.99 -11.19 -7.38
C GLY A 87 -5.89 -11.94 -6.06
N TYR A 88 -5.71 -13.26 -6.14
CA TYR A 88 -5.45 -14.07 -4.96
C TYR A 88 -4.06 -13.80 -4.37
N LEU A 89 -3.08 -13.48 -5.20
CA LEU A 89 -1.75 -13.06 -4.73
C LEU A 89 -1.80 -11.74 -3.96
N CYS A 90 -2.51 -10.73 -4.49
CA CYS A 90 -2.57 -9.39 -3.89
C CYS A 90 -3.60 -9.27 -2.76
N GLY A 91 -4.68 -10.04 -2.79
CA GLY A 91 -5.72 -10.02 -1.77
C GLY A 91 -6.62 -8.78 -1.81
N GLY A 92 -7.21 -8.43 -0.67
CA GLY A 92 -8.11 -7.28 -0.53
C GLY A 92 -7.41 -5.94 -0.75
N TRP A 93 -8.20 -4.87 -0.94
CA TRP A 93 -7.71 -3.51 -1.23
C TRP A 93 -6.87 -3.38 -2.51
N THR A 94 -6.91 -4.38 -3.38
CA THR A 94 -6.29 -4.35 -4.70
C THR A 94 -7.37 -4.43 -5.77
N LEU A 95 -7.27 -3.59 -6.79
CA LEU A 95 -8.06 -3.69 -8.01
C LEU A 95 -7.19 -4.33 -9.08
N ILE A 96 -7.78 -5.26 -9.82
CA ILE A 96 -7.14 -6.04 -10.90
C ILE A 96 -7.94 -5.79 -12.18
#